data_AF-A0A8H6WXZ7-F1
#
_entry.id   AF-A0A8H6WXZ7-F1
#
_cell.length_a   1.000
_cell.length_b   1.000
_cell.length_c   1.000
_cell.angle_alpha   90.00
_cell.angle_beta   90.00
_cell.angle_gamma   90.00
#
_symmetry.space_group_name_H-M   'P 1'
#
loop_
_entity.id
_entity.type
_entity.pdbx_description
1 polymer ?
#
loop_
_entity_poly.entity_id
_entity_poly.type
_entity_poly.pdbx_seq_one_letter_code
_entity_poly.pdbx_strand_id
1 'polypeptide(L)'
;MLNMFLGAAGPGRKQEGALVVISKRALPPCIYSSRGQLATLAELFLRVFWSILWDTHSISLSLYALQKRLLSSIALLAKRTTSQLLWARTVISNYSGNFPPMQILYLPAQTLMTCLLRSPYFMECETDTRRPGVAPTLIHTSGTGVLSDDADGMHSSPTIYSDLDIAQLETLSPDQPHRNVDLTLVDADSQGYVKTYIVLPSTIYGFASGPLVEAGLQNYRSQQIPRLVDVSLQRGQGGMVGKGKNYWPNVHIDDGGFADLYVHIFDLLAESSPPPDFAHGRAGFYFAENGEHTLYQVGEAIAQVLSGMGKGIPSPTTFTEKEVRLYFPNGTSLGSNSRCRAERGRKVGWRPAMKTQDMLHSIKAEVEASLSR
;
A
#
# COMPACT_ATOMS: atom_id res chain seq x y z
N MET A 1 14.89 -26.89 -42.28
CA MET A 1 16.07 -26.16 -41.77
C MET A 1 15.57 -24.84 -41.22
N LEU A 2 15.80 -24.60 -39.93
CA LEU A 2 15.71 -23.36 -39.14
C LEU A 2 14.80 -22.20 -39.59
N ASN A 3 13.89 -21.78 -38.71
CA ASN A 3 13.51 -20.37 -38.56
C ASN A 3 13.34 -20.06 -37.06
N MET A 4 14.11 -19.08 -36.56
CA MET A 4 14.14 -18.58 -35.18
C MET A 4 13.65 -17.13 -35.10
N PHE A 5 12.81 -16.89 -34.08
CA PHE A 5 12.69 -15.76 -33.15
C PHE A 5 12.93 -14.30 -33.58
N LEU A 6 11.92 -13.46 -33.31
CA LEU A 6 11.96 -12.36 -32.31
C LEU A 6 10.54 -11.78 -32.15
N GLY A 7 9.95 -11.89 -30.96
CA GLY A 7 8.63 -11.33 -30.63
C GLY A 7 8.76 -10.26 -29.56
N ALA A 8 8.43 -9.02 -29.93
CA ALA A 8 8.48 -7.83 -29.09
C ALA A 8 7.43 -7.84 -27.98
N ALA A 9 7.83 -7.42 -26.77
CA ALA A 9 6.94 -7.10 -25.66
C ALA A 9 6.32 -5.71 -25.86
N GLY A 10 4.99 -5.60 -25.78
CA GLY A 10 4.26 -4.33 -25.87
C GLY A 10 4.15 -3.61 -24.52
N PRO A 11 4.13 -2.26 -24.50
CA PRO A 11 4.04 -1.48 -23.26
C PRO A 11 2.59 -1.16 -22.90
N GLY A 12 2.29 -1.12 -21.60
CA GLY A 12 1.18 -0.32 -21.08
C GLY A 12 0.05 -1.10 -20.39
N ARG A 13 0.19 -1.25 -19.07
CA ARG A 13 -0.81 -0.90 -18.04
C ARG A 13 -0.20 -1.24 -16.67
N LYS A 14 0.19 -0.20 -15.93
CA LYS A 14 0.55 -0.32 -14.52
C LYS A 14 -0.76 -0.33 -13.70
N GLN A 15 -0.93 -1.33 -12.84
CA GLN A 15 -1.85 -1.28 -11.71
C GLN A 15 -1.03 -1.54 -10.46
N GLU A 16 -1.14 -0.67 -9.46
CA GLU A 16 -0.96 -0.95 -8.03
C GLU A 16 -1.28 0.34 -7.25
N GLY A 17 -2.14 0.23 -6.23
CA GLY A 17 -2.52 1.35 -5.37
C GLY A 17 -1.57 1.45 -4.18
N ALA A 18 -1.14 2.66 -3.85
CA ALA A 18 -0.35 2.97 -2.66
C ALA A 18 -1.25 3.60 -1.59
N LEU A 19 -1.13 3.14 -0.34
CA LEU A 19 -1.69 3.81 0.84
C LEU A 19 -0.57 4.59 1.53
N VAL A 20 -0.77 5.88 1.76
CA VAL A 20 0.18 6.76 2.46
C VAL A 20 -0.49 7.29 3.72
N VAL A 21 0.18 7.16 4.86
CA VAL A 21 -0.28 7.66 6.16
C VAL A 21 0.65 8.78 6.60
N ILE A 22 0.10 9.99 6.80
CA ILE A 22 0.82 11.18 7.27
C ILE A 22 0.41 11.46 8.72
N SER A 23 1.37 11.54 9.64
CA SER A 23 1.15 11.81 11.06
C SER A 23 1.08 13.31 11.36
N LYS A 24 0.03 13.76 12.07
CA LYS A 24 0.03 15.02 12.85
C LYS A 24 0.17 14.65 14.32
N ARG A 25 1.33 14.90 14.97
CA ARG A 25 1.45 14.81 16.43
C ARG A 25 1.35 16.15 17.15
N ALA A 26 0.82 16.03 18.36
CA ALA A 26 0.32 17.06 19.26
C ALA A 26 1.38 18.07 19.74
N LEU A 27 0.94 19.30 19.97
CA LEU A 27 1.73 20.42 20.48
C LEU A 27 1.63 20.54 22.01
N PRO A 28 2.70 20.90 22.73
CA PRO A 28 2.62 21.35 24.13
C PRO A 28 2.14 22.82 24.22
N PRO A 29 1.70 23.30 25.39
CA PRO A 29 0.91 24.51 25.50
C PRO A 29 1.81 25.74 25.60
N CYS A 30 1.77 26.67 24.64
CA CYS A 30 2.14 28.08 24.84
C CYS A 30 1.61 28.99 23.69
N ILE A 31 0.52 29.68 24.02
CA ILE A 31 0.15 31.08 23.71
C ILE A 31 0.81 31.72 22.46
N TYR A 32 0.10 31.84 21.34
CA TYR A 32 0.22 32.97 20.38
C TYR A 32 -1.09 33.14 19.56
N SER A 33 -1.41 34.38 19.21
CA SER A 33 -2.75 34.93 18.93
C SER A 33 -3.52 34.39 17.71
N SER A 34 -4.84 34.24 17.89
CA SER A 34 -5.83 33.60 17.01
C SER A 34 -6.29 34.35 15.75
N ARG A 35 -5.69 35.49 15.38
CA ARG A 35 -6.16 36.32 14.25
C ARG A 35 -5.53 35.98 12.89
N GLY A 36 -4.37 35.32 12.86
CA GLY A 36 -3.61 35.06 11.62
C GLY A 36 -3.91 33.75 10.89
N GLN A 37 -4.53 32.76 11.52
CA GLN A 37 -4.70 31.42 10.94
C GLN A 37 -5.95 31.24 10.06
N LEU A 38 -6.98 32.06 10.23
CA LEU A 38 -8.27 31.88 9.53
C LEU A 38 -8.31 32.54 8.14
N ALA A 39 -7.54 33.62 7.93
CA ALA A 39 -7.43 34.26 6.61
C ALA A 39 -6.73 33.34 5.59
N THR A 40 -5.69 32.62 6.03
CA THR A 40 -4.90 31.72 5.19
C THR A 40 -5.65 30.45 4.83
N LEU A 41 -6.47 29.91 5.75
CA LEU A 41 -7.31 28.73 5.46
C LEU A 41 -8.45 29.06 4.50
N ALA A 42 -9.05 30.25 4.58
CA ALA A 42 -10.10 30.68 3.66
C ALA A 42 -9.55 30.95 2.25
N GLU A 43 -8.36 31.54 2.12
CA GLU A 43 -7.68 31.69 0.82
C GLU A 43 -7.27 30.34 0.21
N LEU A 44 -6.77 29.39 1.02
CA LEU A 44 -6.44 28.04 0.55
C LEU A 44 -7.68 27.30 0.06
N PHE A 45 -8.80 27.41 0.79
CA PHE A 45 -10.05 26.78 0.42
C PHE A 45 -10.60 27.36 -0.89
N LEU A 46 -10.56 28.68 -1.08
CA LEU A 46 -11.04 29.34 -2.30
C LEU A 46 -10.18 29.01 -3.54
N ARG A 47 -8.86 28.84 -3.38
CA ARG A 47 -7.96 28.45 -4.48
C ARG A 47 -8.13 26.98 -4.89
N VAL A 48 -8.34 26.09 -3.92
CA VAL A 48 -8.65 24.66 -4.18
C VAL A 48 -10.05 24.52 -4.79
N PHE A 49 -11.03 25.31 -4.33
CA PHE A 49 -12.40 25.26 -4.84
C PHE A 49 -12.53 25.75 -6.29
N TRP A 50 -11.73 26.75 -6.71
CA TRP A 50 -11.71 27.22 -8.09
C TRP A 50 -11.02 26.28 -9.07
N SER A 51 -9.99 25.54 -8.63
CA SER A 51 -9.31 24.53 -9.45
C SER A 51 -10.20 23.31 -9.74
N ILE A 52 -11.15 23.00 -8.85
CA ILE A 52 -12.07 21.85 -9.00
C ILE A 52 -13.27 22.20 -9.89
N LEU A 53 -13.67 23.48 -9.98
CA LEU A 53 -14.83 23.90 -10.76
C LEU A 53 -14.57 24.05 -12.27
N TRP A 54 -13.31 24.11 -12.72
CA TRP A 54 -12.99 24.25 -14.15
C TRP A 54 -13.00 22.91 -14.91
N ASP A 55 -12.73 21.80 -14.23
CA ASP A 55 -12.63 20.47 -14.85
C ASP A 55 -13.63 19.47 -14.23
N THR A 56 -14.93 19.65 -14.52
CA THR A 56 -15.87 18.56 -14.89
C THR A 56 -17.34 19.02 -14.84
N HIS A 57 -17.98 19.05 -16.02
CA HIS A 57 -19.43 18.85 -16.12
C HIS A 57 -19.76 17.41 -15.72
N SER A 58 -20.06 17.15 -14.43
CA SER A 58 -20.86 16.00 -13.94
C SER A 58 -20.95 16.05 -12.41
N ILE A 59 -21.88 16.85 -11.88
CA ILE A 59 -22.18 16.89 -10.45
C ILE A 59 -23.19 15.79 -10.13
N SER A 60 -22.82 14.86 -9.25
CA SER A 60 -23.72 13.96 -8.53
C SER A 60 -23.82 14.41 -7.07
N LEU A 61 -25.05 14.39 -6.53
CA LEU A 61 -25.55 14.96 -5.27
C LEU A 61 -24.91 14.45 -3.95
N SER A 62 -23.79 13.73 -3.99
CA SER A 62 -23.16 13.12 -2.81
C SER A 62 -22.25 14.05 -1.99
N LEU A 63 -21.93 15.25 -2.48
CA LEU A 63 -21.05 16.21 -1.77
C LEU A 63 -21.74 17.04 -0.68
N TYR A 64 -23.08 17.12 -0.67
CA TYR A 64 -23.82 17.98 0.28
C TYR A 64 -23.97 17.34 1.68
N ALA A 65 -23.93 16.01 1.77
CA ALA A 65 -24.10 15.28 3.04
C ALA A 65 -22.80 15.19 3.85
N LEU A 66 -21.63 15.14 3.18
CA LEU A 66 -20.32 15.15 3.82
C LEU A 66 -20.00 16.55 4.42
N GLN A 67 -20.46 17.61 3.75
CA GLN A 67 -20.37 18.99 4.20
C GLN A 67 -21.11 19.24 5.53
N LYS A 68 -22.28 18.61 5.76
CA LYS A 68 -23.03 18.73 7.01
C LYS A 68 -22.37 18.04 8.21
N ARG A 69 -21.71 16.89 7.99
CA ARG A 69 -21.02 16.13 9.07
C ARG A 69 -19.68 16.74 9.47
N LEU A 70 -18.93 17.30 8.52
CA LEU A 70 -17.72 18.07 8.84
C LEU A 70 -18.05 19.37 9.60
N LEU A 71 -19.08 20.10 9.17
CA LEU A 71 -19.49 21.36 9.82
C LEU A 71 -20.08 21.15 11.22
N SER A 72 -20.73 20.02 11.50
CA SER A 72 -21.26 19.72 12.85
C SER A 72 -20.16 19.32 13.84
N SER A 73 -19.11 18.62 13.39
CA SER A 73 -17.91 18.37 14.20
C SER A 73 -17.10 19.65 14.45
N ILE A 74 -17.01 20.55 13.46
CA ILE A 74 -16.38 21.87 13.62
C ILE A 74 -17.23 22.79 14.53
N ALA A 75 -18.56 22.73 14.46
CA ALA A 75 -19.46 23.48 15.34
C ALA A 75 -19.42 22.99 16.80
N LEU A 76 -19.13 21.71 17.04
CA LEU A 76 -18.87 21.19 18.38
C LEU A 76 -17.58 21.75 18.98
N LEU A 77 -16.55 21.97 18.16
CA LEU A 77 -15.31 22.67 18.53
C LEU A 77 -15.54 24.19 18.72
N ALA A 78 -16.47 24.81 17.98
CA ALA A 78 -16.77 26.25 18.06
C ALA A 78 -17.71 26.64 19.22
N LYS A 79 -18.38 25.69 19.87
CA LYS A 79 -19.26 25.94 21.04
C LYS A 79 -18.53 26.47 22.29
N ARG A 80 -17.20 26.63 22.25
CA ARG A 80 -16.40 27.22 23.35
C ARG A 80 -16.23 28.74 23.29
N THR A 81 -16.77 29.45 22.30
CA THR A 81 -16.67 30.92 22.23
C THR A 81 -17.93 31.56 21.66
N THR A 82 -18.80 32.03 22.55
CA THR A 82 -20.16 32.53 22.28
C THR A 82 -20.23 33.92 21.61
N SER A 83 -19.26 34.33 20.80
CA SER A 83 -19.18 35.72 20.29
C SER A 83 -19.08 35.89 18.78
N GLN A 84 -19.14 34.82 17.96
CA GLN A 84 -18.84 34.92 16.52
C GLN A 84 -20.04 34.83 15.57
N LEU A 85 -21.26 34.61 16.06
CA LEU A 85 -22.45 34.46 15.19
C LEU A 85 -22.95 35.77 14.55
N LEU A 86 -22.44 36.94 14.97
CA LEU A 86 -22.90 38.23 14.43
C LEU A 86 -22.12 38.70 13.18
N TRP A 87 -20.96 38.13 12.87
CA TRP A 87 -20.09 38.59 11.76
C TRP A 87 -20.36 37.87 10.43
N ALA A 88 -20.85 36.62 10.48
CA ALA A 88 -21.08 35.78 9.29
C ALA A 88 -22.18 36.31 8.35
N ARG A 89 -23.05 37.22 8.81
CA ARG A 89 -24.12 37.82 7.98
C ARG A 89 -23.64 38.97 7.09
N THR A 90 -22.48 39.58 7.36
CA THR A 90 -22.06 40.81 6.65
C THR A 90 -21.17 40.54 5.43
N VAL A 91 -20.40 39.43 5.44
CA VAL A 91 -19.37 39.16 4.41
C VAL A 91 -19.95 38.58 3.11
N ILE A 92 -21.09 37.90 3.18
CA ILE A 92 -21.73 37.26 2.00
C ILE A 92 -22.33 38.30 1.02
N SER A 93 -22.44 39.58 1.42
CA SER A 93 -23.06 40.64 0.63
C SER A 93 -22.16 41.31 -0.42
N ASN A 94 -20.83 41.12 -0.41
CA ASN A 94 -19.91 42.08 -1.06
C ASN A 94 -18.97 41.54 -2.16
N TYR A 95 -19.09 40.30 -2.64
CA TYR A 95 -18.21 39.80 -3.70
C TYR A 95 -18.98 39.36 -4.96
N SER A 96 -19.31 40.34 -5.78
CA SER A 96 -19.68 40.21 -7.20
C SER A 96 -18.90 41.27 -8.01
N GLY A 97 -17.82 40.87 -8.71
CA GLY A 97 -17.07 41.80 -9.57
C GLY A 97 -15.79 41.23 -10.21
N ASN A 98 -15.60 41.55 -11.49
CA ASN A 98 -14.60 41.07 -12.47
C ASN A 98 -13.11 41.43 -12.19
N PHE A 99 -12.17 40.62 -12.73
CA PHE A 99 -10.71 40.85 -12.75
C PHE A 99 -10.18 41.34 -14.13
N PRO A 100 -9.15 42.22 -14.18
CA PRO A 100 -8.30 42.48 -15.37
C PRO A 100 -6.85 41.89 -15.24
N PRO A 101 -5.99 41.95 -16.28
CA PRO A 101 -4.96 40.92 -16.56
C PRO A 101 -3.52 41.17 -16.05
N MET A 102 -2.79 40.05 -16.01
CA MET A 102 -1.37 39.73 -15.75
C MET A 102 -0.29 40.83 -15.93
N GLN A 103 0.63 40.88 -14.96
CA GLN A 103 2.04 41.26 -15.14
C GLN A 103 2.96 40.08 -14.79
N ILE A 104 3.90 39.82 -15.70
CA ILE A 104 4.93 38.78 -15.67
C ILE A 104 6.08 39.26 -14.78
N LEU A 105 6.40 38.49 -13.72
CA LEU A 105 7.60 38.67 -12.91
C LEU A 105 8.51 37.45 -13.10
N TYR A 106 9.66 37.70 -13.73
CA TYR A 106 10.78 36.76 -13.85
C TYR A 106 11.34 36.43 -12.45
N LEU A 107 11.42 35.15 -12.10
CA LEU A 107 12.20 34.65 -10.95
C LEU A 107 13.05 33.44 -11.39
N PRO A 108 14.29 33.30 -10.87
CA PRO A 108 15.36 32.52 -11.50
C PRO A 108 15.38 31.04 -11.10
N ALA A 109 15.68 30.16 -12.08
CA ALA A 109 16.32 28.83 -12.07
C ALA A 109 16.11 27.79 -10.93
N GLN A 110 15.38 28.05 -9.85
CA GLN A 110 14.97 27.06 -8.83
C GLN A 110 13.60 26.43 -9.12
N THR A 111 12.96 26.83 -10.23
CA THR A 111 11.75 26.21 -10.78
C THR A 111 12.09 25.15 -11.84
N LEU A 112 13.27 24.50 -11.74
CA LEU A 112 13.66 23.40 -12.61
C LEU A 112 13.25 22.02 -12.07
N MET A 113 12.26 21.97 -11.18
CA MET A 113 11.66 20.73 -10.69
C MET A 113 10.17 20.64 -11.00
N THR A 114 9.72 21.29 -12.09
CA THR A 114 8.33 21.21 -12.56
C THR A 114 8.19 20.32 -13.81
N CYS A 115 9.22 19.56 -14.20
CA CYS A 115 9.17 18.79 -15.46
C CYS A 115 9.78 17.37 -15.47
N LEU A 116 10.23 16.80 -14.35
CA LEU A 116 10.67 15.40 -14.27
C LEU A 116 10.11 14.84 -12.96
N LEU A 117 9.00 14.10 -12.87
CA LEU A 117 8.61 12.90 -13.61
C LEU A 117 7.06 12.83 -13.68
N ARG A 118 6.50 12.86 -14.89
CA ARG A 118 5.10 12.49 -15.17
C ARG A 118 4.91 10.97 -14.97
N SER A 119 4.79 10.54 -13.72
CA SER A 119 4.32 9.20 -13.34
C SER A 119 3.08 9.39 -12.46
N PRO A 120 1.93 8.78 -12.75
CA PRO A 120 0.70 8.95 -11.95
C PRO A 120 0.74 8.29 -10.56
N TYR A 121 1.93 8.02 -10.01
CA TYR A 121 2.16 7.28 -8.76
C TYR A 121 2.80 8.12 -7.64
N PHE A 122 3.10 9.39 -7.89
CA PHE A 122 3.74 10.24 -6.88
C PHE A 122 2.66 10.97 -6.07
N MET A 123 2.48 10.57 -4.81
CA MET A 123 1.69 11.33 -3.83
C MET A 123 2.56 12.45 -3.25
N GLU A 124 2.00 13.64 -3.10
CA GLU A 124 2.68 14.81 -2.52
C GLU A 124 3.27 14.48 -1.14
N CYS A 125 4.60 14.63 -1.01
CA CYS A 125 5.21 14.84 0.30
C CYS A 125 4.68 16.18 0.83
N GLU A 126 3.76 16.15 1.79
CA GLU A 126 3.53 17.30 2.66
C GLU A 126 4.83 17.52 3.45
N THR A 127 5.72 18.35 2.93
CA THR A 127 6.79 18.94 3.72
C THR A 127 6.10 19.69 4.85
N ASP A 128 6.36 19.32 6.11
CA ASP A 128 5.94 20.15 7.23
C ASP A 128 6.72 21.47 7.16
N THR A 129 6.17 22.44 6.43
CA THR A 129 6.75 23.78 6.21
C THR A 129 6.92 24.56 7.53
N ARG A 130 6.47 23.99 8.66
CA ARG A 130 6.59 24.57 10.00
C ARG A 130 7.97 24.38 10.63
N ARG A 131 8.86 23.53 10.10
CA ARG A 131 10.25 23.39 10.57
C ARG A 131 11.24 23.27 9.40
N PRO A 132 11.77 24.39 8.89
CA PRO A 132 12.87 24.36 7.94
C PRO A 132 14.03 23.51 8.49
N GLY A 133 14.49 22.52 7.74
CA GLY A 133 15.67 21.71 8.07
C GLY A 133 15.41 20.33 8.69
N VAL A 134 14.16 19.87 8.84
CA VAL A 134 13.86 18.47 9.23
C VAL A 134 13.32 17.71 8.02
N ALA A 135 14.02 16.65 7.61
CA ALA A 135 13.54 15.78 6.53
C ALA A 135 12.20 15.13 6.91
N PRO A 136 11.17 15.16 6.03
CA PRO A 136 9.90 14.47 6.25
C PRO A 136 10.09 12.96 6.34
N THR A 137 9.12 12.25 6.91
CA THR A 137 9.11 10.78 6.98
C THR A 137 8.12 10.20 6.00
N LEU A 138 8.50 9.10 5.33
CA LEU A 138 7.64 8.30 4.47
C LEU A 138 7.65 6.85 4.96
N ILE A 139 6.46 6.30 5.24
CA ILE A 139 6.24 4.86 5.34
C ILE A 139 5.71 4.39 3.99
N HIS A 140 6.47 3.54 3.30
CA HIS A 140 6.15 3.06 1.96
C HIS A 140 5.77 1.57 1.98
N THR A 141 4.72 1.20 1.26
CA THR A 141 4.38 -0.21 1.01
C THR A 141 5.03 -0.67 -0.30
N SER A 142 5.97 -1.60 -0.20
CA SER A 142 6.54 -2.36 -1.31
C SER A 142 5.94 -3.79 -1.29
N GLY A 143 6.74 -4.84 -1.46
CA GLY A 143 6.28 -6.22 -1.34
C GLY A 143 7.41 -7.24 -1.40
N THR A 144 7.25 -8.41 -0.77
CA THR A 144 8.24 -9.49 -0.89
C THR A 144 8.31 -10.08 -2.30
N GLY A 145 7.44 -9.67 -3.23
CA GLY A 145 7.58 -9.97 -4.65
C GLY A 145 8.92 -9.50 -5.23
N VAL A 146 9.60 -8.56 -4.59
CA VAL A 146 10.98 -8.17 -4.93
C VAL A 146 11.99 -9.33 -4.81
N LEU A 147 11.63 -10.38 -4.07
CA LEU A 147 12.44 -11.58 -3.85
C LEU A 147 12.10 -12.71 -4.83
N SER A 148 11.22 -12.45 -5.80
CA SER A 148 10.73 -13.46 -6.72
C SER A 148 11.82 -14.02 -7.63
N ASP A 149 11.73 -15.33 -7.88
CA ASP A 149 12.57 -16.06 -8.84
C ASP A 149 11.72 -16.80 -9.90
N ASP A 150 12.41 -17.39 -10.88
CA ASP A 150 11.79 -18.11 -12.00
C ASP A 150 11.69 -19.63 -11.73
N ALA A 151 11.28 -20.03 -10.52
CA ALA A 151 11.26 -21.44 -10.14
C ALA A 151 10.17 -22.28 -10.82
N ASP A 152 9.16 -21.67 -11.44
CA ASP A 152 8.02 -22.32 -12.12
C ASP A 152 7.33 -23.43 -11.28
N GLY A 153 7.37 -23.29 -9.96
CA GLY A 153 6.87 -24.25 -8.99
C GLY A 153 7.62 -25.59 -8.97
N MET A 154 8.78 -25.68 -9.63
CA MET A 154 9.54 -26.92 -9.84
C MET A 154 10.51 -27.22 -8.70
N HIS A 155 11.00 -26.20 -8.00
CA HIS A 155 11.95 -26.32 -6.91
C HIS A 155 11.81 -25.19 -5.88
N SER A 156 12.35 -25.42 -4.68
CA SER A 156 12.55 -24.36 -3.69
C SER A 156 13.85 -23.60 -3.96
N SER A 157 13.88 -22.34 -3.54
CA SER A 157 15.13 -21.57 -3.51
C SER A 157 15.89 -21.83 -2.20
N PRO A 158 17.23 -22.06 -2.22
CA PRO A 158 18.01 -22.18 -1.00
C PRO A 158 18.21 -20.81 -0.31
N THR A 159 18.04 -19.71 -1.04
CA THR A 159 18.25 -18.35 -0.53
C THR A 159 17.06 -17.90 0.31
N ILE A 160 17.34 -17.39 1.50
CA ILE A 160 16.37 -16.75 2.39
C ILE A 160 16.93 -15.37 2.72
N TYR A 161 16.15 -14.33 2.48
CA TYR A 161 16.57 -12.95 2.70
C TYR A 161 16.28 -12.48 4.13
N SER A 162 17.22 -11.77 4.76
CA SER A 162 16.97 -11.07 6.02
C SER A 162 16.85 -9.56 5.79
N ASP A 163 15.90 -8.91 6.45
CA ASP A 163 15.80 -7.44 6.46
C ASP A 163 16.88 -6.76 7.34
N LEU A 164 17.72 -7.55 8.02
CA LEU A 164 18.94 -7.10 8.68
C LEU A 164 20.19 -7.20 7.80
N ASP A 165 20.19 -8.07 6.79
CA ASP A 165 21.33 -8.24 5.87
C ASP A 165 21.21 -7.30 4.66
N ILE A 166 21.66 -6.06 4.86
CA ILE A 166 21.62 -5.01 3.84
C ILE A 166 22.42 -5.41 2.61
N ALA A 167 23.60 -6.04 2.80
CA ALA A 167 24.46 -6.44 1.69
C ALA A 167 23.76 -7.48 0.80
N GLN A 168 23.04 -8.43 1.41
CA GLN A 168 22.24 -9.40 0.68
C GLN A 168 21.10 -8.72 -0.09
N LEU A 169 20.35 -7.80 0.51
CA LEU A 169 19.28 -7.07 -0.19
C LEU A 169 19.80 -6.23 -1.36
N GLU A 170 21.03 -5.72 -1.27
CA GLU A 170 21.68 -4.96 -2.34
C GLU A 170 22.15 -5.83 -3.52
N THR A 171 22.14 -7.16 -3.38
CA THR A 171 22.36 -8.07 -4.52
C THR A 171 21.13 -8.21 -5.44
N LEU A 172 19.95 -7.77 -5.00
CA LEU A 172 18.72 -7.85 -5.78
C LEU A 172 18.80 -6.94 -7.02
N SER A 173 18.50 -7.51 -8.19
CA SER A 173 18.48 -6.77 -9.45
C SER A 173 17.51 -5.57 -9.39
N PRO A 174 17.87 -4.41 -9.94
CA PRO A 174 16.96 -3.27 -10.09
C PRO A 174 15.66 -3.58 -10.87
N ASP A 175 15.69 -4.64 -11.69
CA ASP A 175 14.53 -5.10 -12.49
C ASP A 175 13.56 -5.99 -11.69
N GLN A 176 13.90 -6.35 -10.44
CA GLN A 176 12.99 -7.10 -9.58
C GLN A 176 11.70 -6.29 -9.32
N PRO A 177 10.54 -6.95 -9.12
CA PRO A 177 9.29 -6.28 -8.81
C PRO A 177 9.45 -5.28 -7.65
N HIS A 178 8.87 -4.09 -7.80
CA HIS A 178 8.94 -2.97 -6.85
C HIS A 178 10.34 -2.33 -6.67
N ARG A 179 11.44 -3.00 -7.04
CA ARG A 179 12.81 -2.60 -6.67
C ARG A 179 13.21 -1.22 -7.17
N ASN A 180 12.76 -0.85 -8.37
CA ASN A 180 13.04 0.46 -8.94
C ASN A 180 12.49 1.62 -8.08
N VAL A 181 11.32 1.44 -7.45
CA VAL A 181 10.75 2.42 -6.52
C VAL A 181 11.51 2.40 -5.20
N ASP A 182 11.79 1.22 -4.65
CA ASP A 182 12.56 1.07 -3.41
C ASP A 182 13.92 1.77 -3.50
N LEU A 183 14.65 1.57 -4.60
CA LEU A 183 15.95 2.21 -4.84
C LEU A 183 15.84 3.73 -4.94
N THR A 184 14.77 4.25 -5.56
CA THR A 184 14.53 5.70 -5.65
C THR A 184 14.30 6.30 -4.26
N LEU A 185 13.56 5.59 -3.39
CA LEU A 185 13.30 6.02 -2.01
C LEU A 185 14.58 5.98 -1.17
N VAL A 186 15.37 4.92 -1.28
CA VAL A 186 16.66 4.80 -0.60
C VAL A 186 17.63 5.90 -1.03
N ASP A 187 17.67 6.24 -2.31
CA ASP A 187 18.49 7.33 -2.84
C ASP A 187 18.04 8.69 -2.27
N ALA A 188 16.74 8.99 -2.31
CA ALA A 188 16.19 10.23 -1.74
C ALA A 188 16.46 10.35 -0.22
N ASP A 189 16.43 9.23 0.50
CA ASP A 189 16.81 9.17 1.91
C ASP A 189 18.30 9.48 2.12
N SER A 190 19.17 8.88 1.32
CA SER A 190 20.62 9.10 1.40
C SER A 190 21.02 10.56 1.11
N GLN A 191 20.24 11.26 0.28
CA GLN A 191 20.40 12.67 -0.03
C GLN A 191 19.78 13.60 1.02
N GLY A 192 19.09 13.05 2.03
CA GLY A 192 18.48 13.80 3.12
C GLY A 192 17.15 14.44 2.77
N TYR A 193 16.51 14.08 1.65
CA TYR A 193 15.22 14.63 1.25
C TYR A 193 14.05 14.06 2.06
N VAL A 194 14.17 12.83 2.56
CA VAL A 194 13.11 12.11 3.26
C VAL A 194 13.73 11.05 4.18
N LYS A 195 13.03 10.60 5.22
CA LYS A 195 13.35 9.38 5.97
C LYS A 195 12.41 8.27 5.54
N THR A 196 12.92 7.19 4.96
CA THR A 196 12.08 6.14 4.35
C THR A 196 12.06 4.87 5.18
N TYR A 197 10.86 4.40 5.50
CA TYR A 197 10.57 3.14 6.16
C TYR A 197 9.75 2.30 5.19
N ILE A 198 10.38 1.31 4.57
CA ILE A 198 9.83 0.52 3.48
C ILE A 198 9.33 -0.81 4.06
N VAL A 199 8.02 -1.03 4.04
CA VAL A 199 7.36 -2.23 4.52
C VAL A 199 7.10 -3.18 3.35
N LEU A 200 7.53 -4.42 3.47
CA LEU A 200 7.47 -5.44 2.44
C LEU A 200 6.51 -6.55 2.88
N PRO A 201 5.20 -6.44 2.57
CA PRO A 201 4.23 -7.50 2.82
C PRO A 201 4.59 -8.80 2.11
N SER A 202 4.42 -9.90 2.84
CA SER A 202 4.41 -11.26 2.29
C SER A 202 3.03 -11.64 1.74
N THR A 203 2.73 -12.94 1.59
CA THR A 203 1.36 -13.39 1.29
C THR A 203 0.44 -13.02 2.45
N ILE A 204 -0.30 -11.92 2.29
CA ILE A 204 -1.31 -11.47 3.25
C ILE A 204 -2.52 -12.42 3.17
N TYR A 205 -3.00 -12.87 4.33
CA TYR A 205 -4.21 -13.69 4.44
C TYR A 205 -5.13 -13.18 5.56
N GLY A 206 -6.39 -13.63 5.52
CA GLY A 206 -7.46 -13.15 6.38
C GLY A 206 -8.34 -12.12 5.67
N PHE A 207 -9.55 -11.93 6.20
CA PHE A 207 -10.49 -10.95 5.67
C PHE A 207 -10.33 -9.63 6.40
N ALA A 208 -10.10 -8.55 5.66
CA ALA A 208 -10.15 -7.22 6.24
C ALA A 208 -11.57 -6.92 6.75
N SER A 209 -11.65 -6.21 7.85
CA SER A 209 -12.92 -5.75 8.43
C SER A 209 -12.88 -4.26 8.75
N GLY A 210 -14.03 -3.70 9.13
CA GLY A 210 -14.14 -2.32 9.60
C GLY A 210 -14.85 -1.37 8.63
N PRO A 211 -14.96 -0.07 9.00
CA PRO A 211 -15.88 0.85 8.35
C PRO A 211 -15.64 1.07 6.85
N LEU A 212 -14.39 0.96 6.39
CA LEU A 212 -14.06 1.10 4.97
C LEU A 212 -14.48 -0.13 4.14
N VAL A 213 -14.40 -1.32 4.75
CA VAL A 213 -14.91 -2.55 4.15
C VAL A 213 -16.44 -2.52 4.10
N GLU A 214 -17.08 -2.16 5.22
CA GLU A 214 -18.54 -2.03 5.31
C GLU A 214 -19.11 -0.99 4.33
N ALA A 215 -18.37 0.09 4.09
CA ALA A 215 -18.73 1.12 3.11
C ALA A 215 -18.42 0.72 1.65
N GLY A 216 -17.81 -0.45 1.41
CA GLY A 216 -17.42 -0.90 0.07
C GLY A 216 -16.26 -0.11 -0.56
N LEU A 217 -15.49 0.62 0.26
CA LEU A 217 -14.36 1.45 -0.18
C LEU A 217 -13.02 0.70 -0.13
N GLN A 218 -12.97 -0.44 0.56
CA GLN A 218 -11.79 -1.29 0.69
C GLN A 218 -12.11 -2.73 0.26
N ASN A 219 -11.20 -3.35 -0.48
CA ASN A 219 -11.27 -4.78 -0.75
C ASN A 219 -11.03 -5.56 0.56
N TYR A 220 -11.97 -6.43 0.91
CA TYR A 220 -11.88 -7.22 2.13
C TYR A 220 -11.06 -8.50 1.98
N ARG A 221 -10.67 -8.87 0.76
CA ARG A 221 -9.88 -10.08 0.45
C ARG A 221 -8.49 -9.69 -0.04
N SER A 222 -7.51 -10.57 0.19
CA SER A 222 -6.18 -10.44 -0.39
C SER A 222 -6.16 -10.89 -1.86
N GLN A 223 -4.97 -11.13 -2.43
CA GLN A 223 -4.82 -11.44 -3.87
C GLN A 223 -4.40 -12.88 -4.15
N GLN A 224 -3.30 -13.36 -3.56
CA GLN A 224 -2.63 -14.58 -4.03
C GLN A 224 -3.46 -15.86 -3.80
N ILE A 225 -3.92 -16.09 -2.55
CA ILE A 225 -4.76 -17.24 -2.20
C ILE A 225 -6.14 -17.12 -2.86
N PRO A 226 -6.85 -15.96 -2.79
CA PRO A 226 -8.10 -15.76 -3.52
C PRO A 226 -8.00 -16.05 -5.02
N ARG A 227 -6.90 -15.63 -5.68
CA ARG A 227 -6.69 -15.92 -7.09
C ARG A 227 -6.59 -17.42 -7.37
N LEU A 228 -5.85 -18.17 -6.56
CA LEU A 228 -5.73 -19.62 -6.73
C LEU A 228 -7.05 -20.35 -6.42
N VAL A 229 -7.82 -19.86 -5.44
CA VAL A 229 -9.18 -20.33 -5.14
C VAL A 229 -10.11 -20.13 -6.34
N ASP A 230 -10.17 -18.91 -6.88
CA ASP A 230 -11.05 -18.57 -8.01
C ASP A 230 -10.76 -19.44 -9.23
N VAL A 231 -9.48 -19.62 -9.57
CA VAL A 231 -9.06 -20.48 -10.69
C VAL A 231 -9.41 -21.95 -10.43
N SER A 232 -9.20 -22.43 -9.20
CA SER A 232 -9.51 -23.81 -8.84
C SER A 232 -11.02 -24.08 -8.88
N LEU A 233 -11.85 -23.10 -8.48
CA LEU A 233 -13.30 -23.16 -8.59
C LEU A 233 -13.78 -23.21 -10.05
N GLN A 234 -13.21 -22.37 -10.91
CA GLN A 234 -13.51 -22.35 -12.35
C GLN A 234 -13.13 -23.67 -13.03
N ARG A 235 -12.01 -24.26 -12.63
CA ARG A 235 -11.52 -25.56 -13.12
C ARG A 235 -12.30 -26.74 -12.54
N GLY A 236 -12.91 -26.58 -11.36
CA GLY A 236 -13.53 -27.66 -10.59
C GLY A 236 -12.52 -28.59 -9.90
N GLN A 237 -11.26 -28.17 -9.76
CA GLN A 237 -10.17 -28.95 -9.19
C GLN A 237 -9.09 -28.01 -8.63
N GLY A 238 -8.62 -28.29 -7.41
CA GLY A 238 -7.48 -27.59 -6.81
C GLY A 238 -6.24 -27.73 -7.70
N GLY A 239 -5.54 -26.60 -7.92
CA GLY A 239 -4.42 -26.53 -8.85
C GLY A 239 -3.11 -26.07 -8.23
N MET A 240 -2.01 -26.31 -8.95
CA MET A 240 -0.67 -25.79 -8.62
C MET A 240 0.15 -25.56 -9.90
N VAL A 241 1.06 -24.60 -9.87
CA VAL A 241 2.05 -24.39 -10.94
C VAL A 241 3.20 -25.41 -10.76
N GLY A 242 3.62 -26.05 -11.86
CA GLY A 242 4.69 -27.06 -11.83
C GLY A 242 4.41 -28.20 -10.84
N LYS A 243 5.28 -28.32 -9.83
CA LYS A 243 5.17 -29.29 -8.73
C LYS A 243 4.75 -28.65 -7.38
N GLY A 244 4.47 -27.34 -7.37
CA GLY A 244 4.13 -26.58 -6.15
C GLY A 244 5.24 -26.55 -5.09
N LYS A 245 6.51 -26.78 -5.46
CA LYS A 245 7.64 -26.88 -4.53
C LYS A 245 8.24 -25.53 -4.11
N ASN A 246 7.75 -24.45 -4.70
CA ASN A 246 8.13 -23.09 -4.39
C ASN A 246 7.54 -22.65 -3.04
N TYR A 247 8.28 -21.80 -2.33
CA TYR A 247 7.93 -21.28 -1.01
C TYR A 247 7.57 -19.80 -1.06
N TRP A 248 6.63 -19.39 -0.22
CA TRP A 248 6.29 -17.99 0.05
C TRP A 248 6.14 -17.72 1.56
N PRO A 249 6.59 -16.57 2.07
CA PRO A 249 6.24 -16.11 3.42
C PRO A 249 4.76 -15.78 3.50
N ASN A 250 4.19 -15.82 4.71
CA ASN A 250 2.82 -15.40 4.95
C ASN A 250 2.70 -14.51 6.19
N VAL A 251 1.67 -13.66 6.23
CA VAL A 251 1.34 -12.80 7.37
C VAL A 251 -0.17 -12.57 7.42
N HIS A 252 -0.75 -12.62 8.62
CA HIS A 252 -2.17 -12.28 8.79
C HIS A 252 -2.40 -10.78 8.60
N ILE A 253 -3.57 -10.37 8.10
CA ILE A 253 -3.89 -8.97 7.85
C ILE A 253 -4.07 -8.15 9.14
N ASP A 254 -4.80 -8.70 10.12
CA ASP A 254 -5.17 -8.02 11.37
C ASP A 254 -4.15 -8.21 12.51
N ASP A 255 -4.55 -7.81 13.73
CA ASP A 255 -3.85 -7.83 15.02
C ASP A 255 -2.82 -8.96 15.16
N GLY A 256 -1.60 -8.58 15.53
CA GLY A 256 -0.44 -9.46 15.52
C GLY A 256 0.02 -9.82 14.11
N GLY A 257 -0.21 -8.95 13.13
CA GLY A 257 0.08 -9.21 11.71
C GLY A 257 0.58 -7.98 10.96
N PHE A 258 0.11 -7.80 9.74
CA PHE A 258 0.56 -6.77 8.81
C PHE A 258 0.19 -5.36 9.27
N ALA A 259 -1.07 -5.12 9.68
CA ALA A 259 -1.52 -3.80 10.13
C ALA A 259 -0.74 -3.31 11.37
N ASP A 260 -0.48 -4.22 12.32
CA ASP A 260 0.28 -3.91 13.54
C ASP A 260 1.71 -3.48 13.26
N LEU A 261 2.35 -3.99 12.20
CA LEU A 261 3.69 -3.52 11.84
C LEU A 261 3.68 -2.03 11.45
N TYR A 262 2.64 -1.56 10.74
CA TYR A 262 2.51 -0.13 10.41
C TYR A 262 2.28 0.72 11.65
N VAL A 263 1.36 0.29 12.52
CA VAL A 263 1.09 0.99 13.79
C VAL A 263 2.36 1.05 14.63
N HIS A 264 3.10 -0.06 14.71
CA HIS A 264 4.34 -0.15 15.46
C HIS A 264 5.43 0.79 14.92
N ILE A 265 5.65 0.79 13.59
CA ILE A 265 6.58 1.75 12.96
C ILE A 265 6.14 3.19 13.26
N PHE A 266 4.84 3.49 13.14
CA PHE A 266 4.29 4.81 13.40
C PHE A 266 4.51 5.26 14.85
N ASP A 267 4.36 4.36 15.81
CA ASP A 267 4.59 4.67 17.22
C ASP A 267 6.07 4.92 17.51
N LEU A 268 6.95 4.07 16.98
CA LEU A 268 8.41 4.23 17.07
C LEU A 268 8.90 5.54 16.46
N LEU A 269 8.30 6.01 15.36
CA LEU A 269 8.62 7.30 14.75
C LEU A 269 8.43 8.49 15.69
N ALA A 270 7.65 8.30 16.74
CA ALA A 270 7.28 9.37 17.64
C ALA A 270 7.73 9.13 19.08
N GLU A 271 8.54 8.10 19.30
CA GLU A 271 9.37 7.95 20.48
C GLU A 271 10.54 8.95 20.43
N SER A 272 10.95 9.44 21.60
CA SER A 272 12.11 10.32 21.72
C SER A 272 13.44 9.58 21.58
N SER A 273 13.45 8.27 21.83
CA SER A 273 14.62 7.41 21.77
C SER A 273 14.23 6.01 21.32
N PRO A 274 13.91 5.82 20.02
CA PRO A 274 13.55 4.52 19.49
C PRO A 274 14.72 3.50 19.58
N PRO A 275 14.44 2.19 19.49
CA PRO A 275 15.48 1.16 19.50
C PRO A 275 16.53 1.38 18.40
N PRO A 276 17.80 1.02 18.62
CA PRO A 276 18.88 1.27 17.65
C PRO A 276 18.68 0.54 16.31
N ASP A 277 17.98 -0.60 16.30
CA ASP A 277 17.66 -1.34 15.09
C ASP A 277 16.50 -0.71 14.27
N PHE A 278 15.80 0.29 14.83
CA PHE A 278 14.78 1.07 14.12
C PHE A 278 15.47 2.09 13.21
N ALA A 279 15.68 1.69 11.96
CA ALA A 279 16.43 2.45 10.97
C ALA A 279 15.57 2.81 9.74
N HIS A 280 16.08 3.74 8.93
CA HIS A 280 15.48 4.21 7.68
C HIS A 280 16.48 4.06 6.51
N GLY A 281 16.07 4.43 5.30
CA GLY A 281 16.91 4.41 4.09
C GLY A 281 17.36 2.99 3.73
N ARG A 282 18.68 2.81 3.53
CA ARG A 282 19.28 1.49 3.20
C ARG A 282 18.98 0.41 4.24
N ALA A 283 18.86 0.81 5.52
CA ALA A 283 18.51 -0.08 6.62
C ALA A 283 17.01 -0.01 6.97
N GLY A 284 16.21 0.68 6.14
CA GLY A 284 14.80 0.96 6.38
C GLY A 284 13.84 -0.07 5.81
N PHE A 285 14.30 -1.27 5.47
CA PHE A 285 13.46 -2.36 4.98
C PHE A 285 12.89 -3.15 6.16
N TYR A 286 11.58 -3.39 6.16
CA TYR A 286 10.85 -4.14 7.18
C TYR A 286 10.01 -5.21 6.49
N PHE A 287 10.43 -6.47 6.54
CA PHE A 287 9.59 -7.56 6.05
C PHE A 287 8.40 -7.75 6.99
N ALA A 288 7.22 -8.05 6.43
CA ALA A 288 6.07 -8.50 7.19
C ALA A 288 5.82 -9.99 6.91
N GLU A 289 6.39 -10.87 7.72
CA GLU A 289 6.18 -12.32 7.67
C GLU A 289 6.07 -12.93 9.07
N ASN A 290 5.30 -14.02 9.19
CA ASN A 290 5.30 -14.87 10.37
C ASN A 290 5.13 -16.35 10.04
N GLY A 291 5.96 -16.82 9.12
CA GLY A 291 5.93 -18.19 8.64
C GLY A 291 6.10 -18.28 7.14
N GLU A 292 6.22 -19.51 6.68
CA GLU A 292 6.42 -19.85 5.28
C GLU A 292 5.53 -21.03 4.91
N HIS A 293 5.16 -21.13 3.65
CA HIS A 293 4.34 -22.21 3.10
C HIS A 293 4.81 -22.56 1.69
N THR A 294 4.53 -23.79 1.28
CA THR A 294 4.64 -24.18 -0.13
C THR A 294 3.33 -23.87 -0.86
N LEU A 295 3.41 -23.56 -2.15
CA LEU A 295 2.21 -23.39 -2.96
C LEU A 295 1.46 -24.72 -3.16
N TYR A 296 2.16 -25.86 -3.03
CA TYR A 296 1.51 -27.18 -2.94
C TYR A 296 0.53 -27.24 -1.75
N GLN A 297 0.92 -26.81 -0.55
CA GLN A 297 0.05 -26.84 0.64
C GLN A 297 -1.22 -26.01 0.43
N VAL A 298 -1.12 -24.86 -0.23
CA VAL A 298 -2.29 -24.02 -0.55
C VAL A 298 -3.17 -24.73 -1.56
N GLY A 299 -2.59 -25.26 -2.64
CA GLY A 299 -3.34 -26.02 -3.64
C GLY A 299 -4.04 -27.25 -3.05
N GLU A 300 -3.39 -27.96 -2.12
CA GLU A 300 -3.93 -29.12 -1.43
C GLU A 300 -5.08 -28.75 -0.50
N ALA A 301 -4.94 -27.70 0.31
CA ALA A 301 -6.03 -27.22 1.14
C ALA A 301 -7.27 -26.82 0.30
N ILE A 302 -7.06 -26.17 -0.85
CA ILE A 302 -8.16 -25.85 -1.79
C ILE A 302 -8.77 -27.14 -2.36
N ALA A 303 -7.95 -28.09 -2.79
CA ALA A 303 -8.40 -29.37 -3.34
C ALA A 303 -9.23 -30.18 -2.34
N GLN A 304 -8.83 -30.21 -1.07
CA GLN A 304 -9.57 -30.86 0.02
C GLN A 304 -10.94 -30.22 0.23
N VAL A 305 -11.03 -28.89 0.24
CA VAL A 305 -12.32 -28.18 0.35
C VAL A 305 -13.22 -28.52 -0.83
N LEU A 306 -12.71 -28.45 -2.06
CA LEU A 306 -13.48 -28.78 -3.27
C LEU A 306 -13.95 -30.23 -3.28
N SER A 307 -13.08 -31.17 -2.90
CA SER A 307 -13.44 -32.60 -2.83
C SER A 307 -14.53 -32.85 -1.79
N GLY A 308 -14.47 -32.18 -0.64
CA GLY A 308 -15.54 -32.19 0.37
C GLY A 308 -16.87 -31.64 -0.13
N MET A 309 -16.86 -30.82 -1.18
CA MET A 309 -18.05 -30.33 -1.89
C MET A 309 -18.48 -31.23 -3.07
N GLY A 310 -17.84 -32.39 -3.26
CA GLY A 310 -18.10 -33.30 -4.37
C GLY A 310 -17.47 -32.86 -5.71
N LYS A 311 -16.47 -31.97 -5.69
CA LYS A 311 -15.75 -31.50 -6.89
C LYS A 311 -14.28 -31.93 -6.86
N GLY A 312 -13.82 -32.60 -7.92
CA GLY A 312 -12.42 -33.01 -8.04
C GLY A 312 -11.97 -34.02 -6.98
N ILE A 313 -10.65 -34.15 -6.84
CA ILE A 313 -9.98 -35.04 -5.88
C ILE A 313 -9.30 -34.21 -4.76
N PRO A 314 -9.02 -34.79 -3.57
CA PRO A 314 -8.52 -34.05 -2.40
C PRO A 314 -7.03 -33.68 -2.46
N SER A 315 -6.40 -33.78 -3.64
CA SER A 315 -5.01 -33.38 -3.89
C SER A 315 -4.95 -32.41 -5.08
N PRO A 316 -3.99 -31.49 -5.11
CA PRO A 316 -3.87 -30.55 -6.21
C PRO A 316 -3.33 -31.24 -7.46
N THR A 317 -3.75 -30.79 -8.62
CA THR A 317 -3.21 -31.25 -9.91
C THR A 317 -2.49 -30.11 -10.62
N THR A 318 -1.39 -30.41 -11.30
CA THR A 318 -0.62 -29.41 -12.05
C THR A 318 -1.51 -28.72 -13.09
N PHE A 319 -1.39 -27.40 -13.20
CA PHE A 319 -1.98 -26.66 -14.32
C PHE A 319 -1.26 -27.05 -15.61
N THR A 320 -2.03 -27.51 -16.60
CA THR A 320 -1.53 -27.74 -17.95
C THR A 320 -1.09 -26.42 -18.58
N GLU A 321 -0.25 -26.45 -19.61
CA GLU A 321 0.15 -25.22 -20.31
C GLU A 321 -1.05 -24.44 -20.86
N LYS A 322 -2.11 -25.14 -21.30
CA LYS A 322 -3.34 -24.50 -21.77
C LYS A 322 -4.03 -23.75 -20.63
N GLU A 323 -4.10 -24.35 -19.45
CA GLU A 323 -4.65 -23.71 -18.26
C GLU A 323 -3.79 -22.55 -17.78
N VAL A 324 -2.45 -22.68 -17.82
CA VAL A 324 -1.55 -21.57 -17.49
C VAL A 324 -1.78 -20.38 -18.44
N ARG A 325 -1.84 -20.60 -19.76
CA ARG A 325 -2.15 -19.54 -20.72
C ARG A 325 -3.54 -18.94 -20.55
N LEU A 326 -4.52 -19.74 -20.13
CA LEU A 326 -5.90 -19.31 -19.92
C LEU A 326 -6.05 -18.48 -18.64
N TYR A 327 -5.55 -18.97 -17.52
CA TYR A 327 -5.75 -18.39 -16.20
C TYR A 327 -4.67 -17.38 -15.80
N PHE A 328 -3.48 -17.47 -16.39
CA PHE A 328 -2.33 -16.60 -16.08
C PHE A 328 -1.68 -16.05 -17.37
N PRO A 329 -2.44 -15.39 -18.26
CA PRO A 329 -1.94 -14.95 -19.57
C PRO A 329 -0.78 -13.93 -19.47
N ASN A 330 -0.66 -13.24 -18.34
CA ASN A 330 0.38 -12.24 -18.08
C ASN A 330 1.43 -12.74 -17.06
N GLY A 331 1.53 -14.06 -16.87
CA GLY A 331 2.36 -14.65 -15.82
C GLY A 331 1.66 -14.70 -14.46
N THR A 332 2.33 -15.31 -13.48
CA THR A 332 1.81 -15.48 -12.12
C THR A 332 2.93 -15.64 -11.11
N SER A 333 2.79 -15.02 -9.94
CA SER A 333 3.71 -15.23 -8.81
C SER A 333 3.55 -16.61 -8.16
N LEU A 334 2.46 -17.34 -8.45
CA LEU A 334 2.16 -18.65 -7.89
C LEU A 334 3.20 -19.74 -8.25
N GLY A 335 4.05 -19.50 -9.25
CA GLY A 335 5.19 -20.38 -9.60
C GLY A 335 6.53 -19.95 -9.00
N SER A 336 6.67 -18.71 -8.56
CA SER A 336 7.95 -18.19 -8.03
C SER A 336 8.18 -18.59 -6.58
N ASN A 337 9.43 -18.61 -6.12
CA ASN A 337 9.73 -18.49 -4.69
C ASN A 337 9.69 -17.03 -4.27
N SER A 338 9.44 -16.78 -3.00
CA SER A 338 9.81 -15.58 -2.26
C SER A 338 10.15 -16.08 -0.86
N ARG A 339 11.30 -15.76 -0.30
CA ARG A 339 11.71 -16.32 1.00
C ARG A 339 12.42 -15.26 1.83
N CYS A 340 11.88 -14.94 3.00
CA CYS A 340 12.50 -13.96 3.88
C CYS A 340 12.30 -14.25 5.38
N ARG A 341 13.01 -13.49 6.21
CA ARG A 341 12.86 -13.42 7.67
C ARG A 341 12.74 -11.97 8.10
N ALA A 342 11.64 -11.64 8.78
CA ALA A 342 11.35 -10.32 9.33
C ALA A 342 12.04 -10.12 10.68
N GLU A 343 13.36 -10.02 10.68
CA GLU A 343 14.16 -9.92 11.90
C GLU A 343 14.15 -8.49 12.46
N ARG A 344 14.17 -7.46 11.59
CA ARG A 344 14.17 -6.06 12.01
C ARG A 344 12.89 -5.69 12.76
N GLY A 345 11.73 -6.00 12.20
CA GLY A 345 10.45 -5.77 12.86
C GLY A 345 10.41 -6.39 14.26
N ARG A 346 10.86 -7.65 14.38
CA ARG A 346 10.90 -8.37 15.66
C ARG A 346 11.87 -7.75 16.66
N LYS A 347 13.05 -7.31 16.21
CA LYS A 347 14.04 -6.62 17.05
C LYS A 347 13.51 -5.31 17.63
N VAL A 348 12.70 -4.57 16.86
CA VAL A 348 12.11 -3.32 17.34
C VAL A 348 10.82 -3.51 18.12
N GLY A 349 10.37 -4.74 18.33
CA GLY A 349 9.25 -5.07 19.23
C GLY A 349 7.97 -5.56 18.54
N TRP A 350 7.92 -5.66 17.21
CA TRP A 350 6.78 -6.24 16.50
C TRP A 350 6.68 -7.75 16.80
N ARG A 351 5.50 -8.21 17.24
CA ARG A 351 5.28 -9.59 17.72
C ARG A 351 4.11 -10.22 16.98
N PRO A 352 4.34 -10.75 15.77
CA PRO A 352 3.25 -11.38 15.05
C PRO A 352 2.82 -12.70 15.71
N ALA A 353 1.51 -12.96 15.74
CA ALA A 353 0.92 -14.05 16.52
C ALA A 353 0.52 -15.25 15.66
N MET A 354 -0.09 -14.97 14.50
CA MET A 354 -0.70 -15.99 13.64
C MET A 354 0.34 -16.73 12.81
N LYS A 355 0.20 -18.06 12.69
CA LYS A 355 1.17 -18.95 12.03
C LYS A 355 0.65 -19.46 10.69
N THR A 356 1.53 -20.09 9.91
CA THR A 356 1.17 -20.75 8.64
C THR A 356 -0.06 -21.68 8.75
N GLN A 357 -0.24 -22.39 9.86
CA GLN A 357 -1.39 -23.27 10.03
C GLN A 357 -2.72 -22.51 10.04
N ASP A 358 -2.75 -21.31 10.63
CA ASP A 358 -3.93 -20.44 10.62
C ASP A 358 -4.23 -19.95 9.20
N MET A 359 -3.19 -19.67 8.41
CA MET A 359 -3.34 -19.35 6.98
C MET A 359 -4.00 -20.50 6.23
N LEU A 360 -3.53 -21.74 6.40
CA LEU A 360 -4.11 -22.90 5.72
C LEU A 360 -5.56 -23.14 6.16
N HIS A 361 -5.89 -22.95 7.44
CA HIS A 361 -7.26 -23.04 7.94
C HIS A 361 -8.19 -21.96 7.36
N SER A 362 -7.66 -20.77 7.03
CA SER A 362 -8.45 -19.68 6.45
C SER A 362 -8.95 -19.96 5.02
N ILE A 363 -8.32 -20.90 4.30
CA ILE A 363 -8.62 -21.20 2.89
C ILE A 363 -10.07 -21.64 2.68
N LYS A 364 -10.66 -22.39 3.61
CA LYS A 364 -12.07 -22.79 3.49
C LYS A 364 -12.99 -21.58 3.40
N ALA A 365 -12.78 -20.59 4.26
CA ALA A 365 -13.58 -19.37 4.26
C ALA A 365 -13.36 -18.55 2.98
N GLU A 366 -12.14 -18.57 2.41
CA GLU A 366 -11.86 -17.96 1.10
C GLU A 366 -12.61 -18.65 -0.05
N VAL A 367 -12.74 -19.98 -0.03
CA VAL A 367 -13.56 -20.73 -1.00
C VAL A 367 -15.03 -20.34 -0.87
N GLU A 368 -15.56 -20.33 0.36
CA GLU A 368 -16.95 -19.93 0.64
C GLU A 368 -17.24 -18.49 0.18
N ALA A 369 -16.33 -17.55 0.45
CA ALA A 369 -16.43 -16.17 0.02
C ALA A 369 -16.34 -15.97 -1.51
N SER A 370 -15.72 -16.91 -2.23
CA SER A 370 -15.65 -16.86 -3.70
C SER A 370 -16.93 -17.40 -4.35
N LEU A 371 -17.65 -18.28 -3.67
CA LEU A 371 -18.92 -18.85 -4.13
C LEU A 371 -20.12 -17.94 -3.89
N SER A 372 -20.02 -16.99 -2.96
CA SER A 372 -21.09 -16.02 -2.64
C SER A 372 -21.09 -14.77 -3.53
N ARG A 373 -20.14 -14.67 -4.46
CA ARG A 373 -20.07 -13.65 -5.51
C ARG A 373 -20.82 -14.13 -6.76
#